data_AF-A0A1U7M569-F1
#
_entry.id   AF-A0A1U7M569-F1
#
_cell.length_a   1.000
_cell.length_b   1.000
_cell.length_c   1.000
_cell.angle_alpha   90.00
_cell.angle_beta   90.00
_cell.angle_gamma   90.00
#
_symmetry.space_group_name_H-M   'P 1'
#
loop_
_entity.id
_entity.type
_entity.pdbx_description
1 polymer ?
#
loop_
_entity_poly.entity_id
_entity_poly.type
_entity_poly.pdbx_seq_one_letter_code
_entity_poly.pdbx_strand_id
1 'polypeptide(L)'
;MKKNLNENIRDINKENKAKEQSKIDISDVIIGLLIGVFLYFGYYMLMTRQFEKDPFKWPYILISIYFALSTLLYAYAHNRVSAWVENSKFIDLLFIPQTSILIAYIFAPIIFIIELF
;
A
#
# COMPACT_ATOMS: atom_id res chain seq x y z
N MET A 1 -26.86 -35.42 -1.47
CA MET A 1 -25.43 -35.70 -1.24
C MET A 1 -24.48 -34.88 -2.12
N LYS A 2 -24.72 -34.72 -3.44
CA LYS A 2 -23.89 -33.87 -4.34
C LYS A 2 -23.87 -32.36 -4.00
N LYS A 3 -24.94 -31.83 -3.40
CA LYS A 3 -25.08 -30.39 -3.09
C LYS A 3 -24.08 -29.93 -2.00
N ASN A 4 -23.92 -30.72 -0.93
CA ASN A 4 -22.94 -30.46 0.14
C ASN A 4 -21.49 -30.55 -0.35
N LEU A 5 -21.20 -31.43 -1.31
CA LEU A 5 -19.85 -31.56 -1.85
C LEU A 5 -19.45 -30.32 -2.64
N ASN A 6 -20.40 -29.74 -3.39
CA ASN A 6 -20.16 -28.57 -4.21
C ASN A 6 -20.04 -27.28 -3.38
N GLU A 7 -20.77 -27.18 -2.26
CA GLU A 7 -20.59 -26.10 -1.28
C GLU A 7 -19.23 -26.20 -0.59
N ASN A 8 -18.83 -27.39 -0.14
CA ASN A 8 -17.56 -27.60 0.54
C ASN A 8 -16.35 -27.31 -0.38
N ILE A 9 -16.40 -27.71 -1.66
CA ILE A 9 -15.37 -27.35 -2.65
C ILE A 9 -15.32 -25.84 -2.89
N ARG A 10 -16.48 -25.16 -2.87
CA ARG A 10 -16.55 -23.71 -3.07
C ARG A 10 -15.97 -22.96 -1.88
N ASP A 11 -16.20 -23.45 -0.67
CA ASP A 11 -15.66 -22.86 0.56
C ASP A 11 -14.15 -23.08 0.66
N ILE A 12 -13.65 -24.27 0.31
CA ILE A 12 -12.21 -24.56 0.21
C ILE A 12 -11.53 -23.66 -0.83
N ASN A 13 -12.16 -23.44 -2.00
CA ASN A 13 -11.61 -22.53 -3.00
C ASN A 13 -11.63 -21.07 -2.54
N LYS A 14 -12.61 -20.67 -1.73
CA LYS A 14 -12.71 -19.32 -1.19
C LYS A 14 -11.66 -19.09 -0.09
N GLU A 15 -11.42 -20.09 0.75
CA GLU A 15 -10.39 -20.07 1.78
C GLU A 15 -8.98 -20.11 1.17
N ASN A 16 -8.77 -20.91 0.12
CA ASN A 16 -7.49 -20.97 -0.60
C ASN A 16 -7.20 -19.66 -1.35
N LYS A 17 -8.20 -19.05 -2.00
CA LYS A 17 -8.03 -17.71 -2.60
C LYS A 17 -7.74 -16.63 -1.57
N ALA A 18 -8.39 -16.67 -0.41
CA ALA A 18 -8.09 -15.75 0.70
C ALA A 18 -6.66 -15.95 1.25
N LYS A 19 -6.15 -17.19 1.29
CA LYS A 19 -4.76 -17.50 1.64
C LYS A 19 -3.75 -17.08 0.57
N GLU A 20 -4.13 -17.13 -0.70
CA GLU A 20 -3.30 -16.67 -1.82
C GLU A 20 -3.21 -15.14 -1.84
N GLN A 21 -4.33 -14.44 -1.61
CA GLN A 21 -4.40 -12.98 -1.45
C GLN A 21 -3.72 -12.44 -0.18
N SER A 22 -3.57 -13.24 0.87
CA SER A 22 -2.91 -12.79 2.11
C SER A 22 -1.38 -12.89 2.07
N LYS A 23 -0.82 -13.47 1.00
CA LYS A 23 0.62 -13.64 0.90
C LYS A 23 1.20 -12.39 0.24
N ILE A 24 1.60 -11.42 1.07
CA ILE A 24 2.40 -10.28 0.62
C ILE A 24 3.61 -10.88 -0.10
N ASP A 25 3.68 -10.69 -1.42
CA ASP A 25 4.85 -11.12 -2.16
C ASP A 25 6.00 -10.19 -1.79
N ILE A 26 7.17 -10.78 -1.54
CA ILE A 26 8.35 -10.03 -1.11
C ILE A 26 8.73 -9.02 -2.20
N SER A 27 8.46 -9.34 -3.46
CA SER A 27 8.62 -8.43 -4.60
C SER A 27 7.81 -7.14 -4.44
N ASP A 28 6.58 -7.21 -3.95
CA ASP A 28 5.72 -6.03 -3.81
C ASP A 28 6.23 -5.10 -2.72
N VAL A 29 6.73 -5.66 -1.61
CA VAL A 29 7.38 -4.91 -0.54
C VAL A 29 8.64 -4.21 -1.06
N ILE A 30 9.45 -4.91 -1.86
CA ILE A 30 10.66 -4.35 -2.46
C ILE A 30 10.30 -3.21 -3.43
N ILE A 31 9.26 -3.38 -4.25
CA ILE A 31 8.79 -2.35 -5.18
C ILE A 31 8.26 -1.13 -4.42
N GLY A 32 7.48 -1.34 -3.35
CA GLY A 32 7.01 -0.26 -2.49
C GLY A 32 8.15 0.50 -1.81
N LEU A 33 9.19 -0.21 -1.35
CA LEU A 33 10.41 0.40 -0.81
C LEU A 33 11.15 1.22 -1.87
N LEU A 34 11.29 0.71 -3.09
CA LEU A 34 11.94 1.44 -4.19
C LEU A 34 11.17 2.71 -4.55
N ILE A 35 9.84 2.67 -4.58
CA ILE A 35 8.99 3.84 -4.80
C ILE A 35 9.14 4.84 -3.65
N GLY A 36 9.13 4.35 -2.41
CA GLY A 36 9.32 5.19 -1.23
C GLY A 36 10.66 5.92 -1.22
N VAL A 37 11.75 5.19 -1.51
CA VAL A 37 13.09 5.76 -1.64
C VAL A 37 13.16 6.76 -2.79
N PHE A 38 12.56 6.44 -3.93
CA PHE A 38 12.54 7.34 -5.08
C PHE A 38 11.81 8.66 -4.78
N LEU A 39 10.63 8.59 -4.16
CA LEU A 39 9.85 9.76 -3.78
C LEU A 39 10.55 10.58 -2.69
N TYR A 40 11.14 9.91 -1.70
CA TYR A 40 11.91 10.57 -0.65
C TYR A 40 13.15 11.27 -1.22
N PHE A 41 13.87 10.63 -2.14
CA PHE A 41 15.01 11.21 -2.83
C PHE A 41 14.61 12.43 -3.67
N GLY A 42 13.50 12.34 -4.41
CA GLY A 42 12.94 13.48 -5.15
C GLY A 42 12.58 14.64 -4.22
N TYR A 43 11.95 14.36 -3.09
CA TYR A 43 11.65 15.37 -2.06
C TYR A 43 12.92 16.02 -1.49
N TYR A 44 13.95 15.22 -1.20
CA TYR A 44 15.23 15.72 -0.71
C TYR A 44 15.94 16.62 -1.74
N MET A 45 15.94 16.23 -3.02
CA MET A 45 16.47 17.03 -4.13
C MET A 45 15.75 18.37 -4.28
N LEU A 46 14.41 18.38 -4.17
CA LEU A 46 13.63 19.62 -4.26
C LEU A 46 13.86 20.56 -3.07
N MET A 47 14.11 19.98 -1.89
CA MET A 47 14.31 20.73 -0.65
C MET A 47 15.78 20.93 -0.29
N THR A 48 16.74 20.62 -1.17
CA THR A 48 18.17 20.62 -0.81
C THR A 48 18.64 21.98 -0.28
N ARG A 49 18.24 23.09 -0.92
CA ARG A 49 18.58 24.46 -0.47
C ARG A 49 17.94 24.84 0.87
N GLN A 50 16.88 24.15 1.27
CA GLN A 50 16.06 24.42 2.44
C GLN A 50 16.56 23.56 3.61
N PHE A 51 16.91 22.30 3.32
CA PHE A 51 17.61 21.40 4.24
C PHE A 51 18.99 21.93 4.63
N GLU A 52 19.74 22.52 3.70
CA GLU A 52 21.03 23.17 4.00
C GLU A 52 20.92 24.31 5.01
N LYS A 53 19.78 25.02 5.04
CA LYS A 53 19.56 26.15 5.94
C LYS A 53 19.06 25.72 7.31
N ASP A 54 18.07 24.82 7.34
CA ASP A 54 17.49 24.31 8.57
C ASP A 54 16.77 22.98 8.31
N PRO A 55 17.43 21.83 8.55
CA PRO A 55 16.87 20.51 8.28
C PRO A 55 15.74 20.14 9.26
N PHE A 56 15.61 20.86 10.38
CA PHE A 56 14.63 20.58 11.43
C PHE A 56 13.42 21.51 11.42
N LYS A 57 13.27 22.31 10.36
CA LYS A 57 12.06 23.12 10.21
C LYS A 57 10.82 22.24 10.12
N TRP A 58 9.84 22.60 10.93
CA TRP A 58 8.56 21.90 11.13
C TRP A 58 7.92 21.29 9.87
N PRO A 59 7.74 22.00 8.75
CA PRO A 59 7.11 21.41 7.57
C PRO A 59 7.93 20.27 6.96
N TYR A 60 9.27 20.32 7.07
CA TYR A 60 10.14 19.32 6.44
C TYR A 60 10.25 18.03 7.24
N ILE A 61 10.27 18.16 8.57
CA ILE A 61 10.18 17.02 9.50
C ILE A 61 8.85 16.29 9.29
N LEU A 62 7.75 17.03 9.16
CA LEU A 62 6.41 16.43 9.07
C LEU A 62 6.26 15.58 7.80
N ILE A 63 6.77 16.07 6.66
CA ILE A 63 6.81 15.32 5.40
C ILE A 63 7.74 14.11 5.51
N SER A 64 8.89 14.24 6.16
CA SER A 64 9.83 13.13 6.34
C SER A 64 9.25 12.02 7.23
N ILE A 65 8.60 12.39 8.34
CA ILE A 65 7.87 11.46 9.21
C ILE A 65 6.76 10.77 8.43
N TYR A 66 6.02 11.52 7.60
CA TYR A 66 4.98 10.94 6.76
C TYR A 66 5.53 9.90 5.79
N PHE A 67 6.67 10.14 5.14
CA PHE A 67 7.33 9.14 4.29
C PHE A 67 7.76 7.90 5.06
N ALA A 68 8.33 8.08 6.25
CA ALA A 68 8.73 6.97 7.11
C ALA A 68 7.53 6.11 7.53
N LEU A 69 6.44 6.76 7.96
CA LEU A 69 5.18 6.08 8.28
C LEU A 69 4.60 5.38 7.05
N SER A 70 4.55 6.05 5.89
CA SER A 70 4.06 5.45 4.66
C SER A 70 4.84 4.19 4.29
N THR A 71 6.17 4.20 4.43
CA THR A 71 7.01 3.01 4.20
C THR A 71 6.69 1.88 5.18
N LEU A 72 6.58 2.20 6.47
CA LEU A 72 6.36 1.21 7.52
C LEU A 72 4.96 0.58 7.44
N LEU A 73 3.97 1.38 7.06
CA LEU A 73 2.58 0.97 6.92
C LEU A 73 2.23 0.46 5.51
N TYR A 74 3.12 0.59 4.53
CA TYR A 74 2.85 0.16 3.16
C TYR A 74 2.49 -1.33 3.09
N ALA A 75 3.22 -2.21 3.78
CA ALA A 75 2.92 -3.64 3.78
C ALA A 75 1.52 -3.96 4.31
N TYR A 76 1.04 -3.17 5.29
CA TYR A 76 -0.31 -3.26 5.83
C TYR A 76 -1.36 -2.76 4.84
N ALA A 77 -1.14 -1.57 4.28
CA ALA A 77 -2.06 -0.92 3.36
C ALA A 77 -2.15 -1.61 2.00
N HIS A 78 -1.06 -2.19 1.50
CA HIS A 78 -0.99 -2.87 0.20
C HIS A 78 -2.03 -3.99 0.09
N ASN A 79 -2.12 -4.87 1.08
CA ASN A 79 -3.12 -5.95 1.10
C ASN A 79 -4.55 -5.41 1.09
N ARG A 80 -4.79 -4.31 1.82
CA ARG A 80 -6.12 -3.69 1.92
C ARG A 80 -6.51 -2.99 0.63
N VAL A 81 -5.59 -2.24 0.05
CA VAL A 81 -5.81 -1.55 -1.23
C VAL A 81 -5.95 -2.55 -2.35
N SER A 82 -5.16 -3.63 -2.38
CA SER A 82 -5.34 -4.72 -3.34
C SER A 82 -6.75 -5.32 -3.23
N ALA A 83 -7.21 -5.63 -2.01
CA ALA A 83 -8.54 -6.16 -1.79
C ALA A 83 -9.67 -5.17 -2.13
N TRP A 84 -9.45 -3.86 -1.92
CA TRP A 84 -10.41 -2.82 -2.32
C TRP A 84 -10.45 -2.63 -3.84
N VAL A 85 -9.29 -2.62 -4.49
CA VAL A 85 -9.12 -2.51 -5.95
C VAL A 85 -9.80 -3.69 -6.65
N GLU A 86 -9.56 -4.92 -6.19
CA GLU A 86 -10.17 -6.13 -6.78
C GLU A 86 -11.70 -6.21 -6.58
N ASN A 87 -12.24 -5.65 -5.50
CA ASN A 87 -13.69 -5.65 -5.25
C ASN A 87 -14.43 -4.48 -5.93
N SER A 88 -13.72 -3.44 -6.37
CA SER A 88 -14.34 -2.25 -6.94
C SER A 88 -14.23 -2.25 -8.46
N LYS A 89 -15.34 -2.63 -9.12
CA LYS A 89 -15.49 -2.59 -10.59
C LYS A 89 -15.20 -1.22 -11.24
N PHE A 90 -15.16 -0.14 -10.45
CA PHE A 90 -14.80 1.20 -10.92
C PHE A 90 -13.29 1.40 -11.13
N ILE A 91 -12.45 0.56 -10.51
CA ILE A 91 -11.01 0.73 -10.46
C ILE A 91 -10.30 -0.04 -11.60
N ASP A 92 -10.90 -1.13 -12.09
CA ASP A 92 -10.41 -1.93 -13.24
C ASP A 92 -10.15 -1.10 -14.52
N LEU A 93 -10.85 0.02 -14.71
CA LEU A 93 -10.74 0.85 -15.92
C LEU A 93 -9.63 1.92 -15.84
N LEU A 94 -9.18 2.28 -14.64
CA LEU A 94 -8.23 3.38 -14.41
C LEU A 94 -6.89 2.94 -13.82
N PHE A 95 -6.78 1.70 -13.33
CA PHE A 95 -5.60 1.25 -12.60
C PHE A 95 -4.80 0.20 -13.36
N ILE A 96 -3.61 0.61 -13.77
CA ILE A 96 -2.50 -0.29 -14.04
C ILE A 96 -2.04 -0.82 -12.67
N PRO A 97 -1.64 -2.10 -12.51
CA PRO A 97 -1.19 -2.66 -11.23
C PRO A 97 -0.09 -1.85 -10.51
N GLN A 98 0.60 -0.97 -11.23
CA GLN A 98 1.65 -0.09 -10.70
C GLN A 98 1.09 1.16 -10.00
N THR A 99 -0.09 1.66 -10.40
CA THR A 99 -0.70 2.84 -9.77
C THR A 99 -1.38 2.49 -8.45
N SER A 100 -1.87 1.26 -8.29
CA SER A 100 -2.43 0.77 -7.02
C SER A 100 -1.37 0.72 -5.93
N ILE A 101 -0.14 0.31 -6.27
CA ILE A 101 1.02 0.31 -5.36
C ILE A 101 1.34 1.72 -4.87
N LEU A 102 1.36 2.70 -5.79
CA LEU A 102 1.72 4.08 -5.45
C LEU A 102 0.63 4.75 -4.59
N ILE A 103 -0.62 4.43 -4.86
CA ILE A 103 -1.77 4.91 -4.07
C ILE A 103 -1.81 4.22 -2.71
N ALA A 104 -1.53 2.92 -2.64
CA ALA A 104 -1.36 2.20 -1.39
C ALA A 104 -0.26 2.84 -0.53
N TYR A 105 0.87 3.21 -1.14
CA TYR A 105 1.97 3.85 -0.44
C TYR A 105 1.59 5.23 0.11
N ILE A 106 1.04 6.12 -0.74
CA ILE A 106 0.67 7.48 -0.31
C ILE A 106 -0.41 7.42 0.77
N PHE A 107 -1.46 6.63 0.57
CA PHE A 107 -2.59 6.61 1.50
C PHE A 107 -2.38 5.67 2.69
N ALA A 108 -1.25 4.96 2.79
CA ALA A 108 -1.02 3.98 3.87
C ALA A 108 -1.28 4.53 5.29
N PRO A 109 -0.76 5.71 5.69
CA PRO A 109 -1.03 6.26 7.02
C PRO A 109 -2.51 6.62 7.23
N ILE A 110 -3.19 7.09 6.18
CA ILE A 110 -4.60 7.49 6.23
C ILE A 110 -5.50 6.27 6.36
N ILE A 111 -5.24 5.23 5.55
CA ILE A 111 -5.95 3.95 5.60
C ILE A 111 -5.84 3.34 6.99
N PHE A 112 -4.64 3.35 7.57
CA PHE A 112 -4.43 2.86 8.93
C PHE A 112 -5.22 3.64 9.98
N ILE A 113 -5.27 4.97 9.89
CA ILE A 113 -6.07 5.80 10.80
C ILE A 113 -7.55 5.49 10.65
N ILE A 114 -8.07 5.39 9.42
CA ILE A 114 -9.49 5.07 9.17
C ILE A 114 -9.85 3.70 9.75
N GLU A 115 -8.98 2.70 9.67
CA GLU A 115 -9.26 1.38 10.25
C GLU A 115 -9.13 1.34 11.78
N LEU A 116 -8.48 2.33 12.40
CA LEU A 116 -8.36 2.42 13.86
C LEU A 116 -9.64 2.97 14.52
N PHE A 117 -10.52 3.63 13.77
CA PHE A 117 -11.73 4.32 14.25
C PHE A 117 -13.01 3.72 13.66
#